data_AF-A0AAW9ISX9-F1
#
_entry.id   AF-A0AAW9ISX9-F1
#
_cell.length_a   1.000
_cell.length_b   1.000
_cell.length_c   1.000
_cell.angle_alpha   90.00
_cell.angle_beta   90.00
_cell.angle_gamma   90.00
#
_symmetry.space_group_name_H-M   'P 1'
#
loop_
_entity.id
_entity.type
_entity.pdbx_description
1 polymer ?
#
loop_
_entity_poly.entity_id
_entity_poly.type
_entity_poly.pdbx_seq_one_letter_code
_entity_poly.pdbx_strand_id
1 'polypeptide(L)'
;AYIDSGFFFRRGDFETILIKKTPIFLREHINRLNNGIKTLKIGEPLEENYIMSIIKEINIQNCALKIAVTEKNIILEPREVLYKSGDYIRGFSLKTSNIIRNSTSKLTYIKSLNYLDNILERESALKEGYDEVLF
;
A
#
# COMPACT_ATOMS: atom_id res chain seq x y z
N ALA A 1 1.94 -8.37 -16.47
CA ALA A 1 2.22 -9.04 -15.19
C ALA A 1 2.23 -10.56 -15.42
N TYR A 2 3.12 -11.28 -14.74
CA TYR A 2 3.26 -12.72 -14.73
C TYR A 2 2.60 -13.31 -13.47
N ILE A 3 2.13 -14.56 -13.57
CA ILE A 3 1.65 -15.31 -12.41
C ILE A 3 2.86 -15.79 -11.59
N ASP A 4 2.86 -15.50 -10.29
CA ASP A 4 3.94 -15.86 -9.35
C ASP A 4 3.42 -16.06 -7.91
N SER A 5 4.35 -16.18 -6.96
CA SER A 5 4.06 -16.34 -5.53
C SER A 5 3.26 -15.18 -4.91
N GLY A 6 3.30 -13.99 -5.51
CA GLY A 6 2.49 -12.85 -5.10
C GLY A 6 1.00 -13.04 -5.41
N PHE A 7 0.67 -13.73 -6.50
CA PHE A 7 -0.72 -14.08 -6.82
C PHE A 7 -1.25 -15.17 -5.88
N PHE A 8 -0.53 -16.29 -5.75
CA PHE A 8 -1.01 -17.46 -4.99
C PHE A 8 -0.95 -17.29 -3.47
N PHE A 9 0.10 -16.63 -2.98
CA PHE A 9 0.41 -16.59 -1.54
C PHE A 9 0.53 -15.18 -0.99
N ARG A 10 0.20 -14.16 -1.81
CA ARG A 10 0.37 -12.74 -1.43
C ARG A 10 1.79 -12.43 -0.94
N ARG A 11 2.79 -13.15 -1.45
CA ARG A 11 4.20 -12.88 -1.20
C ARG A 11 4.64 -11.66 -2.03
N GLY A 12 4.42 -10.49 -1.47
CA GLY A 12 4.77 -9.21 -2.09
C GLY A 12 4.66 -8.06 -1.10
N ASP A 13 5.21 -6.92 -1.47
CA ASP A 13 5.12 -5.65 -0.75
C ASP A 13 4.48 -4.59 -1.65
N PHE A 14 3.87 -3.58 -1.07
CA PHE A 14 3.33 -2.47 -1.82
C PHE A 14 3.46 -1.13 -1.09
N GLU A 15 3.54 -0.08 -1.89
CA GLU A 15 3.42 1.30 -1.45
C GLU A 15 2.25 2.01 -2.13
N THR A 16 1.81 3.11 -1.52
CA THR A 16 0.84 4.02 -2.13
C THR A 16 1.30 5.44 -1.88
N ILE A 17 1.69 6.12 -2.96
CA ILE A 17 2.37 7.41 -2.94
C ILE A 17 1.40 8.47 -3.46
N LEU A 18 1.22 9.56 -2.70
CA LEU A 18 0.45 10.68 -3.20
C LEU A 18 1.25 11.41 -4.29
N ILE A 19 0.68 11.54 -5.48
CA ILE A 19 1.24 12.29 -6.60
C ILE A 19 0.44 13.57 -6.77
N LYS A 20 1.08 14.72 -6.61
CA LYS A 20 0.53 16.02 -7.01
C LYS A 20 1.08 16.36 -8.40
N LYS A 21 1.89 17.41 -8.51
CA LYS A 21 2.82 17.61 -9.65
C LYS A 21 4.08 16.77 -9.51
N THR A 22 4.42 16.40 -8.28
CA THR A 22 5.56 15.57 -7.92
C THR A 22 5.11 14.53 -6.87
N PRO A 23 5.81 13.39 -6.77
CA PRO A 23 5.55 12.41 -5.74
C PRO A 23 5.93 12.95 -4.36
N ILE A 24 5.06 12.77 -3.38
CA ILE A 24 5.27 13.18 -2.00
C ILE A 24 5.99 12.05 -1.24
N PHE A 25 7.10 12.38 -0.58
CA PHE A 25 7.95 11.43 0.19
C PHE A 25 8.44 10.21 -0.60
N LEU A 26 8.79 10.39 -1.88
CA LEU A 26 9.19 9.29 -2.76
C LEU A 26 10.33 8.46 -2.18
N ARG A 27 11.41 9.11 -1.71
CA ARG A 27 12.58 8.43 -1.13
C ARG A 27 12.18 7.54 0.04
N GLU A 28 11.34 8.02 0.94
CA GLU A 28 10.88 7.30 2.12
C GLU A 28 10.01 6.09 1.75
N HIS A 29 9.09 6.27 0.81
CA HIS A 29 8.29 5.17 0.27
C HIS A 29 9.18 4.09 -0.37
N ILE A 30 10.13 4.47 -1.23
CA ILE A 30 11.04 3.51 -1.87
C ILE A 30 11.96 2.81 -0.86
N ASN A 31 12.46 3.52 0.15
CA ASN A 31 13.24 2.91 1.22
C ASN A 31 12.43 1.87 2.00
N ARG A 32 11.16 2.17 2.33
CA ARG A 32 10.28 1.23 3.03
C ARG A 32 9.93 0.01 2.15
N LEU A 33 9.61 0.24 0.87
CA LEU A 33 9.34 -0.81 -0.10
C LEU A 33 10.55 -1.74 -0.26
N ASN A 34 11.76 -1.19 -0.37
CA ASN A 34 13.00 -1.96 -0.50
C ASN A 34 13.31 -2.78 0.75
N ASN A 35 12.96 -2.29 1.95
CA ASN A 35 13.03 -3.10 3.16
C ASN A 35 12.09 -4.31 3.08
N GLY A 36 10.89 -4.12 2.55
CA GLY A 36 9.93 -5.18 2.23
C GLY A 36 10.47 -6.21 1.24
N ILE A 37 10.98 -5.74 0.10
CA ILE A 37 11.58 -6.56 -0.96
C ILE A 37 12.69 -7.46 -0.39
N LYS A 38 13.60 -6.85 0.38
CA LYS A 38 14.71 -7.58 1.03
C LYS A 38 14.20 -8.62 2.03
N THR A 39 13.27 -8.23 2.90
CA THR A 39 12.74 -9.10 3.96
C THR A 39 12.01 -10.31 3.38
N LEU A 40 11.22 -10.09 2.33
CA LEU A 40 10.43 -11.12 1.68
C LEU A 40 11.23 -11.91 0.63
N LYS A 41 12.45 -11.46 0.27
CA LYS A 41 13.31 -12.05 -0.78
C LYS A 41 12.58 -12.19 -2.12
N ILE A 42 12.00 -11.08 -2.59
CA ILE A 42 11.12 -11.05 -3.78
C ILE A 42 11.72 -10.26 -4.97
N GLY A 43 13.02 -10.03 -4.97
CA GLY A 43 13.73 -9.37 -6.06
C GLY A 43 14.79 -8.39 -5.58
N GLU A 44 15.23 -7.55 -6.50
CA GLU A 44 16.23 -6.51 -6.26
C GLU A 44 15.59 -5.19 -5.79
N PRO A 45 16.32 -4.36 -5.03
CA PRO A 45 15.86 -3.04 -4.64
C PRO A 45 15.52 -2.16 -5.85
N LEU A 46 14.46 -1.36 -5.73
CA LEU A 46 14.09 -0.36 -6.72
C LEU A 46 14.85 0.94 -6.47
N GLU A 47 15.30 1.56 -7.55
CA GLU A 47 15.90 2.89 -7.51
C GLU A 47 14.84 3.99 -7.58
N GLU A 48 15.01 5.04 -6.77
CA GLU A 48 14.12 6.21 -6.81
C GLU A 48 14.06 6.84 -8.21
N ASN A 49 15.21 6.96 -8.87
CA ASN A 49 15.32 7.59 -10.19
C ASN A 49 14.53 6.82 -11.26
N TYR A 50 14.50 5.49 -11.17
CA TYR A 50 13.74 4.64 -12.06
C TYR A 50 12.23 4.86 -11.91
N ILE A 51 11.74 4.96 -10.67
CA ILE A 51 10.31 5.26 -10.44
C ILE A 51 9.97 6.69 -10.87
N MET A 52 10.86 7.65 -10.59
CA MET A 52 10.68 9.04 -11.01
C MET A 52 10.65 9.18 -12.54
N SER A 53 11.47 8.42 -13.30
CA SER A 53 11.44 8.47 -14.75
C SER A 53 10.11 7.96 -15.31
N ILE A 54 9.59 6.85 -14.77
CA ILE A 54 8.28 6.31 -15.18
C ILE A 54 7.15 7.30 -14.91
N ILE A 55 7.13 7.92 -13.72
CA ILE A 55 6.12 8.94 -13.36
C ILE A 55 6.11 10.08 -14.36
N LYS A 56 7.29 10.56 -14.78
CA LYS A 56 7.44 11.65 -15.75
C LYS A 56 7.04 11.22 -17.17
N GLU A 57 7.48 10.05 -17.61
CA GLU A 57 7.21 9.53 -18.96
C GLU A 57 5.71 9.33 -19.20
N ILE A 58 4.99 8.78 -18.21
CA ILE A 58 3.54 8.53 -18.28
C ILE A 58 2.74 9.79 -17.89
N ASN A 59 3.40 10.84 -17.42
CA ASN A 59 2.79 12.09 -16.95
C ASN A 59 1.72 11.87 -15.86
N ILE A 60 2.04 11.03 -14.86
CA ILE A 60 1.15 10.71 -13.74
C ILE A 60 1.06 11.92 -12.79
N GLN A 61 -0.15 12.44 -12.57
CA GLN A 61 -0.39 13.62 -11.72
C GLN A 61 -1.73 13.53 -10.98
N ASN A 62 -1.83 14.22 -9.84
CA ASN A 62 -3.05 14.41 -9.04
C ASN A 62 -3.79 13.10 -8.68
N CYS A 63 -3.04 12.07 -8.29
CA CYS A 63 -3.58 10.74 -8.00
C CYS A 63 -2.83 10.09 -6.82
N ALA A 64 -3.32 8.96 -6.33
CA ALA A 64 -2.55 8.05 -5.50
C ALA A 64 -1.91 6.98 -6.41
N LEU A 65 -0.59 6.88 -6.45
CA LEU A 65 0.11 5.86 -7.22
C LEU A 65 0.43 4.67 -6.32
N LYS A 66 -0.20 3.52 -6.62
CA LYS A 66 0.16 2.27 -5.97
C LYS A 66 1.32 1.61 -6.72
N ILE A 67 2.35 1.21 -5.98
CA ILE A 67 3.45 0.40 -6.49
C ILE A 67 3.40 -0.94 -5.77
N ALA A 68 3.26 -2.05 -6.49
CA ALA A 68 3.27 -3.39 -5.92
C ALA A 68 4.41 -4.21 -6.52
N VAL A 69 5.17 -4.89 -5.67
CA VAL A 69 6.29 -5.72 -6.07
C VAL A 69 6.05 -7.15 -5.61
N THR A 70 6.22 -8.08 -6.56
CA THR A 70 6.24 -9.52 -6.34
C THR A 70 7.47 -10.10 -7.05
N GLU A 71 7.75 -11.38 -6.87
CA GLU A 71 8.93 -12.05 -7.41
C GLU A 71 9.19 -11.81 -8.91
N LYS A 72 8.14 -11.70 -9.72
CA LYS A 72 8.22 -11.51 -11.18
C LYS A 72 7.57 -10.21 -11.65
N ASN A 73 7.10 -9.34 -10.75
CA ASN A 73 6.32 -8.18 -11.14
C ASN A 73 6.71 -6.93 -10.37
N ILE A 74 6.71 -5.82 -11.12
CA ILE A 74 6.59 -4.47 -10.58
C ILE A 74 5.37 -3.87 -11.26
N ILE A 75 4.34 -3.55 -10.49
CA ILE A 75 3.07 -3.01 -10.97
C ILE A 75 2.93 -1.59 -10.46
N LEU A 76 2.71 -0.65 -11.37
CA LEU A 76 2.39 0.73 -11.07
C LEU A 76 0.94 0.99 -11.48
N GLU A 77 0.12 1.42 -10.54
CA GLU A 77 -1.32 1.61 -10.73
C GLU A 77 -1.75 2.96 -10.16
N PRO A 78 -2.02 3.96 -11.02
CA PRO A 78 -2.66 5.21 -10.60
C PRO A 78 -4.08 4.94 -10.11
N ARG A 79 -4.47 5.59 -9.01
CA ARG A 79 -5.77 5.47 -8.37
C ARG A 79 -6.31 6.84 -7.98
N GLU A 80 -7.62 6.96 -7.88
CA GLU A 80 -8.25 8.14 -7.32
C GLU A 80 -7.87 8.32 -5.84
N VAL A 81 -7.77 9.58 -5.41
CA VAL A 81 -7.58 9.92 -3.99
C VAL A 81 -8.93 9.76 -3.29
N LEU A 82 -9.01 8.81 -2.36
CA LEU A 82 -10.27 8.43 -1.70
C LEU A 82 -10.77 9.50 -0.73
N TYR A 83 -9.89 10.03 0.13
CA TYR A 83 -10.26 11.00 1.15
C TYR A 83 -10.25 12.43 0.62
N LYS A 84 -11.35 13.15 0.84
CA LYS A 84 -11.58 14.53 0.43
C LYS A 84 -11.58 15.46 1.64
N SER A 85 -11.45 16.76 1.41
CA SER A 85 -11.45 17.78 2.47
C SER A 85 -12.67 17.70 3.39
N GLY A 86 -13.85 17.35 2.85
CA GLY A 86 -15.08 17.17 3.63
C GLY A 86 -14.99 16.04 4.66
N ASP A 87 -14.26 14.96 4.37
CA ASP A 87 -14.08 13.84 5.29
C ASP A 87 -13.29 14.26 6.53
N TYR A 88 -12.23 15.05 6.34
CA TYR A 88 -11.42 15.57 7.44
C TYR A 88 -12.20 16.55 8.33
N ILE A 89 -13.14 17.32 7.76
CA ILE A 89 -13.98 18.26 8.53
C ILE A 89 -15.05 17.51 9.33
N ARG A 90 -15.72 16.53 8.72
CA ARG A 90 -16.70 15.67 9.39
C ARG A 90 -16.07 14.88 10.54
N GLY A 91 -14.82 14.47 10.37
CA GLY A 91 -14.16 13.50 11.24
C GLY A 91 -14.55 12.07 10.89
N PHE A 92 -13.90 11.11 11.56
CA PHE A 92 -14.06 9.68 11.35
C PHE A 92 -14.61 9.01 12.61
N SER A 93 -15.61 8.15 12.44
CA SER A 93 -16.05 7.23 13.48
C SER A 93 -15.25 5.93 13.41
N LEU A 94 -14.77 5.46 14.57
CA LEU A 94 -13.92 4.27 14.66
C LEU A 94 -14.58 3.18 15.51
N LYS A 95 -14.36 1.93 15.13
CA LYS A 95 -14.63 0.75 15.95
C LYS A 95 -13.32 0.04 16.30
N THR A 96 -13.25 -0.57 17.48
CA THR A 96 -12.13 -1.45 17.85
C THR A 96 -12.36 -2.87 17.34
N SER A 97 -11.37 -3.44 16.68
CA SER A 97 -11.35 -4.84 16.27
C SER A 97 -11.16 -5.76 17.48
N ASN A 98 -11.75 -6.96 17.43
CA ASN A 98 -11.42 -8.05 18.36
C ASN A 98 -10.25 -8.90 17.86
N ILE A 99 -9.76 -8.66 16.64
CA ILE A 99 -8.65 -9.38 16.04
C ILE A 99 -7.33 -8.87 16.59
N ILE A 100 -6.59 -9.76 17.26
CA ILE A 100 -5.28 -9.45 17.82
C ILE A 100 -4.21 -9.57 16.73
N ARG A 101 -3.45 -8.50 16.51
CA ARG A 101 -2.32 -8.51 15.57
C ARG A 101 -1.19 -9.39 16.10
N ASN A 102 -0.68 -10.26 15.24
CA ASN A 102 0.46 -11.10 15.57
C ASN A 102 1.76 -10.28 15.57
N SER A 103 2.09 -9.68 16.72
CA SER A 103 3.27 -8.84 16.92
C SER A 103 4.60 -9.57 16.67
N THR A 104 4.63 -10.90 16.83
CA THR A 104 5.82 -11.73 16.60
C THR A 104 6.08 -12.05 15.13
N SER A 105 5.11 -11.74 14.25
CA SER A 105 5.24 -11.99 12.82
C SER A 105 6.35 -11.14 12.21
N LYS A 106 7.12 -11.74 11.29
CA LYS A 106 8.06 -11.00 10.43
C LYS A 106 7.36 -9.97 9.54
N LEU A 107 6.04 -10.07 9.38
CA LEU A 107 5.23 -9.17 8.55
C LEU A 107 4.76 -7.91 9.28
N THR A 108 4.88 -7.83 10.62
CA THR A 108 4.31 -6.75 11.43
C THR A 108 4.73 -5.34 10.98
N TYR A 109 5.94 -5.20 10.44
CA TYR A 109 6.50 -3.93 9.96
C TYR A 109 6.68 -3.87 8.44
N ILE A 110 6.06 -4.82 7.72
CA ILE A 110 6.14 -4.94 6.27
C ILE A 110 4.79 -4.59 5.68
N LYS A 111 4.76 -3.71 4.67
CA LYS A 111 3.52 -3.31 4.00
C LYS A 111 3.15 -4.35 2.95
N SER A 112 2.99 -5.60 3.41
CA SER A 112 2.82 -6.75 2.54
C SER A 112 1.46 -6.78 1.85
N LEU A 113 1.32 -7.58 0.80
CA LEU A 113 0.04 -7.83 0.13
C LEU A 113 -0.96 -8.65 0.99
N ASN A 114 -0.59 -9.08 2.21
CA ASN A 114 -1.42 -9.86 3.12
C ASN A 114 -2.36 -8.96 3.95
N TYR A 115 -3.26 -8.24 3.28
CA TYR A 115 -4.17 -7.27 3.91
C TYR A 115 -5.60 -7.79 4.12
N LEU A 116 -5.84 -9.10 3.97
CA LEU A 116 -7.21 -9.63 3.98
C LEU A 116 -7.91 -9.38 5.33
N ASP A 117 -7.22 -9.58 6.46
CA ASP A 117 -7.78 -9.27 7.79
C ASP A 117 -8.17 -7.78 7.91
N ASN A 118 -7.33 -6.88 7.41
CA ASN A 118 -7.63 -5.44 7.38
C ASN A 118 -8.89 -5.14 6.57
N ILE A 119 -9.03 -5.78 5.41
CA ILE A 119 -10.16 -5.55 4.50
C ILE A 119 -11.45 -6.08 5.11
N LEU A 120 -11.45 -7.31 5.64
CA LEU A 120 -12.63 -7.93 6.21
C LEU A 120 -13.16 -7.18 7.44
N GLU A 121 -12.28 -6.75 8.35
CA GLU A 121 -12.69 -5.97 9.52
C GLU A 121 -13.24 -4.60 9.10
N ARG A 122 -12.62 -3.93 8.11
CA ARG A 122 -13.12 -2.66 7.58
C ARG A 122 -14.48 -2.82 6.90
N GLU A 123 -14.69 -3.89 6.14
CA GLU A 123 -15.99 -4.20 5.54
C GLU A 123 -17.08 -4.43 6.58
N SER A 124 -16.76 -5.10 7.70
CA SER A 124 -17.70 -5.26 8.81
C SER A 124 -18.04 -3.92 9.46
N ALA A 125 -17.04 -3.10 9.76
CA ALA A 125 -17.23 -1.80 10.38
C ALA A 125 -18.09 -0.85 9.53
N LEU A 126 -17.87 -0.84 8.20
CA LEU A 126 -18.69 -0.06 7.28
C LEU A 126 -20.17 -0.50 7.29
N LYS A 127 -20.45 -1.81 7.38
CA LYS A 127 -21.83 -2.33 7.50
C LYS A 127 -22.49 -1.92 8.81
N GLU A 128 -21.70 -1.66 9.84
CA GLU A 128 -22.15 -1.20 11.17
C GLU A 128 -22.23 0.34 11.28
N GLY A 129 -21.88 1.08 10.23
CA GLY A 129 -21.93 2.55 10.20
C GLY A 129 -20.68 3.25 10.75
N TYR A 130 -19.58 2.52 10.94
CA TYR A 130 -18.28 3.10 11.28
C TYR A 130 -17.45 3.36 10.02
N ASP A 131 -16.58 4.36 10.07
CA ASP A 131 -15.73 4.72 8.92
C ASP A 131 -14.46 3.86 8.83
N GLU A 132 -13.86 3.51 9.96
CA GLU A 132 -12.58 2.78 10.03
C GLU A 132 -12.47 1.88 11.29
N VAL A 133 -11.44 1.04 11.30
CA VAL A 133 -11.18 0.09 12.39
C VAL A 133 -9.82 0.31 13.04
N LEU A 134 -9.80 0.34 14.37
CA LEU A 134 -8.60 0.32 15.18
C LEU A 134 -8.29 -1.13 15.61
N PHE A 135 -7.06 -1.58 15.36
CA PHE A 135 -6.55 -2.91 15.72
C PHE A 135 -5.64 -2.86 16.94
#